data_AF-A0A1V6Q8H8-F1
#
_entry.id   AF-A0A1V6Q8H8-F1
#
_cell.length_a   1.000
_cell.length_b   1.000
_cell.length_c   1.000
_cell.angle_alpha   90.00
_cell.angle_beta   90.00
_cell.angle_gamma   90.00
#
_symmetry.space_group_name_H-M   'P 1'
#
loop_
_entity.id
_entity.type
_entity.pdbx_description
1 polymer ?
#
loop_
_entity_poly.entity_id
_entity_poly.type
_entity_poly.pdbx_seq_one_letter_code
_entity_poly.pdbx_strand_id
1 'polypeptide(L)' 'MAPRLDSWQLDLIRDMIQDSEPFTNSQIAGAAHCTPRSIRTIRSNLTCFGKA' A
#
# COMPACT_ATOMS: atom_id res chain seq x y z
N MET A 1 -11.77 8.37 1.42
CA MET A 1 -10.83 9.29 0.76
C MET A 1 -9.42 8.82 1.10
N ALA A 2 -8.71 8.24 0.13
CA ALA A 2 -7.33 7.85 0.36
C ALA A 2 -6.49 9.12 0.59
N PRO A 3 -5.54 9.12 1.54
CA PRO A 3 -4.65 10.26 1.72
C PRO A 3 -3.93 10.55 0.42
N ARG A 4 -3.62 11.83 0.17
CA ARG A 4 -2.84 12.29 -0.99
C ARG A 4 -1.42 11.71 -0.86
N LEU A 5 -1.24 10.47 -1.26
CA LEU A 5 0.06 9.86 -1.44
C LEU A 5 0.57 10.30 -2.79
N ASP A 6 1.85 10.65 -2.83
CA ASP A 6 2.53 10.90 -4.08
C ASP A 6 2.60 9.61 -4.91
N SER A 7 2.71 9.77 -6.22
CA SER A 7 2.80 8.63 -7.16
C SER A 7 3.92 7.66 -6.77
N TRP A 8 5.08 8.17 -6.37
CA TRP A 8 6.22 7.34 -5.94
C TRP A 8 5.90 6.47 -4.72
N GLN A 9 5.07 6.97 -3.79
CA GLN A 9 4.65 6.21 -2.61
C GLN A 9 3.70 5.09 -3.02
N LEU A 10 2.78 5.36 -3.95
CA LEU A 10 1.85 4.37 -4.45
C LEU A 10 2.55 3.26 -5.22
N ASP A 11 3.53 3.59 -6.05
CA ASP A 11 4.33 2.62 -6.81
C ASP A 11 5.14 1.74 -5.84
N LEU A 12 5.81 2.33 -4.85
CA LEU A 12 6.54 1.57 -3.83
C LEU A 12 5.63 0.66 -3.00
N ILE A 13 4.46 1.15 -2.58
CA ILE A 13 3.46 0.34 -1.86
C ILE A 13 2.98 -0.82 -2.73
N ARG A 14 2.77 -0.59 -4.02
CA ARG A 14 2.32 -1.62 -4.97
C ARG A 14 3.39 -2.70 -5.15
N ASP A 15 4.64 -2.31 -5.39
CA ASP A 15 5.75 -3.25 -5.54
C ASP A 15 5.90 -4.11 -4.29
N MET A 16 5.88 -3.49 -3.10
CA MET A 16 5.94 -4.22 -1.82
C MET A 16 4.72 -5.11 -1.56
N ILE A 17 3.55 -4.82 -2.14
CA ILE A 17 2.36 -5.70 -2.03
C ILE A 17 2.45 -6.86 -3.03
N GLN A 18 3.06 -6.64 -4.19
CA GLN A 18 3.22 -7.63 -5.25
C GLN A 18 4.43 -8.54 -5.05
N ASP A 19 5.38 -8.13 -4.20
CA ASP A 19 6.49 -8.98 -3.78
C ASP A 19 5.98 -10.30 -3.20
N SER A 20 6.73 -11.36 -3.47
CA SER A 20 6.39 -12.72 -3.02
C SER A 20 6.50 -12.89 -1.50
N GLU A 21 7.15 -11.95 -0.82
CA GLU A 21 7.34 -11.96 0.62
C GLU A 21 6.27 -11.09 1.32
N PRO A 22 5.54 -11.62 2.32
CA PRO A 22 4.45 -10.88 2.94
C PRO A 22 4.96 -9.76 3.85
N PHE A 23 5.04 -8.54 3.33
CA PHE A 23 5.32 -7.36 4.15
C PHE A 23 4.13 -6.99 5.05
N THR A 24 4.45 -6.65 6.30
CA THR A 24 3.47 -6.13 7.25
C THR A 24 3.10 -4.68 6.90
N ASN A 25 1.88 -4.27 7.23
CA ASN A 25 1.41 -2.90 6.96
C ASN A 25 2.30 -1.83 7.62
N SER A 26 2.92 -2.14 8.74
CA SER A 26 3.89 -1.28 9.44
C SER A 26 5.20 -1.11 8.67
N GLN A 27 5.71 -2.16 8.03
CA GLN A 27 6.92 -2.09 7.21
C GLN A 27 6.69 -1.27 5.95
N ILE A 28 5.59 -1.52 5.25
CA ILE A 28 5.19 -0.76 4.06
C ILE A 28 4.95 0.70 4.44
N ALA A 29 4.29 0.96 5.57
CA ALA A 29 4.05 2.32 6.05
C ALA A 29 5.36 3.06 6.36
N GLY A 30 6.34 2.38 6.98
CA GLY A 30 7.66 2.93 7.23
C GLY A 30 8.41 3.27 5.94
N ALA A 31 8.45 2.33 4.97
CA ALA A 31 9.15 2.53 3.71
C ALA A 31 8.51 3.62 2.83
N ALA A 32 7.17 3.68 2.80
CA ALA A 32 6.44 4.68 2.04
C ALA A 32 6.26 6.01 2.79
N HIS A 33 6.86 6.19 3.98
CA HIS A 33 6.69 7.37 4.82
C HIS A 33 5.22 7.77 5.04
N CYS A 34 4.36 6.78 5.30
CA CYS A 34 2.92 6.97 5.42
C CYS A 34 2.36 6.30 6.68
N THR A 35 1.06 6.47 6.94
CA THR A 35 0.44 5.82 8.10
C THR A 35 0.02 4.38 7.77
N PRO A 36 0.09 3.44 8.74
CA PRO A 36 -0.42 2.08 8.56
C PRO A 36 -1.90 2.03 8.17
N ARG A 37 -2.68 3.05 8.57
CA ARG A 37 -4.09 3.21 8.21
C ARG A 37 -4.26 3.47 6.71
N SER A 38 -3.37 4.26 6.11
CA SER A 38 -3.31 4.48 4.65
C SER A 38 -3.07 3.17 3.90
N ILE A 39 -2.08 2.38 4.33
CA ILE A 39 -1.77 1.08 3.73
C ILE A 39 -2.96 0.13 3.81
N ARG A 40 -3.66 0.08 4.95
CA ARG A 40 -4.86 -0.74 5.10
C ARG A 40 -5.93 -0.34 4.07
N THR A 41 -6.18 0.95 3.89
CA THR A 41 -7.14 1.44 2.88
C THR A 41 -6.69 1.10 1.47
N ILE A 42 -5.41 1.25 1.14
CA ILE A 42 -4.84 0.94 -0.18
C ILE A 42 -4.91 -0.56 -0.47
N ARG A 43 -4.55 -1.42 0.49
CA ARG A 43 -4.71 -2.87 0.38
C ARG A 43 -6.17 -3.24 0.17
N SER A 44 -7.08 -2.69 0.96
CA SER A 44 -8.52 -2.95 0.79
C SER A 44 -9.00 -2.53 -0.60
N ASN A 45 -8.59 -1.36 -1.09
CA ASN A 45 -8.91 -0.91 -2.45
C ASN A 45 -8.30 -1.83 -3.51
N LEU A 46 -7.00 -2.16 -3.43
CA LEU A 46 -6.33 -3.09 -4.34
C LEU A 46 -7.00 -4.46 -4.36
N THR A 47 -7.39 -5.01 -3.21
CA THR A 47 -8.12 -6.29 -3.17
C THR A 47 -9.54 -6.18 -3.74
N CYS A 48 -10.19 -5.02 -3.61
CA CYS A 48 -11.52 -4.77 -4.14
C CYS A 48 -11.50 -4.53 -5.66
N PHE A 49 -10.42 -3.95 -6.20
CA PHE A 49 -10.25 -3.65 -7.63
C PHE A 49 -9.40 -4.68 -8.38
N GLY A 50 -8.73 -5.59 -7.68
CA GLY A 50 -7.84 -6.63 -8.23
C GLY A 50 -8.51 -7.98 -8.49
N LYS A 51 -9.84 -8.07 -8.35
CA LYS A 51 -10.63 -9.19 -8.87
C LYS A 51 -11.41 -8.73 -10.11
N ALA A 52 -10.76 -8.76 -11.25
CA ALA A 52 -11.35 -8.82 -12.59
C ALA A 52 -10.53 -9.80 -13.41
#